data_AF-A0A6B1HRK7-F1
#
_entry.id   AF-A0A6B1HRK7-F1
#
_cell.length_a   1.000
_cell.length_b   1.000
_cell.length_c   1.000
_cell.angle_alpha   90.00
_cell.angle_beta   90.00
_cell.angle_gamma   90.00
#
_symmetry.space_group_name_H-M   'P 1'
#
loop_
_entity.id
_entity.type
_entity.pdbx_description
1 polymer ?
#
loop_
_entity_poly.entity_id
_entity_poly.type
_entity_poly.pdbx_seq_one_letter_code
_entity_poly.pdbx_strand_id
1 'polypeptide(L)'
;MTKIGRNQFCPCGSGRKYKRCCGQRDRAGQAPATPPEAPPGYRWAEADLDRLSNSVARLVGEGRLDEADAACEELKTRYPEVVDWLMRKAMVCEARGEIERAIEYFERTLAWMDDHPEYFGPDSREPFRRDIERLRGSLGGTC
;
A
#
# COMPACT_ATOMS: atom_id res chain seq x y z
N MET A 1 -16.61 15.17 -37.65
CA MET A 1 -17.39 15.50 -36.43
C MET A 1 -16.59 16.45 -35.55
N THR A 2 -17.11 17.64 -35.29
CA THR A 2 -16.42 18.74 -34.61
C THR A 2 -16.28 18.42 -33.12
N LYS A 3 -15.04 18.25 -32.62
CA LYS A 3 -14.79 18.03 -31.19
C LYS A 3 -15.24 19.27 -30.40
N ILE A 4 -16.31 19.14 -29.63
CA ILE A 4 -16.84 20.22 -28.79
C ILE A 4 -15.83 20.50 -27.68
N GLY A 5 -15.33 21.73 -27.62
CA GLY A 5 -14.39 22.15 -26.59
C GLY A 5 -15.02 22.13 -25.19
N ARG A 6 -14.28 21.69 -24.16
CA ARG A 6 -14.77 21.54 -22.77
C ARG A 6 -15.36 22.83 -22.16
N ASN A 7 -14.94 23.99 -22.62
CA ASN A 7 -15.45 25.30 -22.16
C ASN A 7 -16.58 25.86 -23.04
N GLN A 8 -16.92 25.23 -24.17
CA GLN A 8 -18.01 25.67 -25.05
C GLN A 8 -19.37 25.41 -24.42
N PHE A 9 -20.40 26.12 -24.89
CA PHE A 9 -21.78 25.84 -24.47
C PHE A 9 -22.18 24.43 -24.89
N CYS A 10 -22.88 23.74 -23.99
CA CYS A 10 -23.27 22.37 -24.20
C CYS A 10 -24.44 22.31 -25.19
N PRO A 11 -24.38 21.45 -26.23
CA PRO A 11 -25.42 21.38 -27.27
C PRO A 11 -26.73 20.74 -26.78
N CYS A 12 -26.78 20.23 -25.55
CA CYS A 12 -27.98 19.59 -24.98
C CYS A 12 -29.09 20.60 -24.59
N GLY A 13 -28.96 21.88 -24.94
CA GLY A 13 -29.95 22.92 -24.64
C GLY A 13 -29.93 23.43 -23.20
N SER A 14 -29.00 22.98 -22.36
CA SER A 14 -28.97 23.35 -20.93
C SER A 14 -28.48 24.78 -20.64
N GLY A 15 -27.93 25.49 -21.63
CA GLY A 15 -27.32 26.82 -21.46
C GLY A 15 -26.02 26.85 -20.65
N ARG A 16 -25.49 25.69 -20.22
CA ARG A 16 -24.27 25.57 -19.39
C ARG A 16 -23.05 25.18 -20.23
N LYS A 17 -21.84 25.47 -19.74
CA LYS A 17 -20.57 25.01 -20.37
C LYS A 17 -20.48 23.48 -20.35
N TYR A 18 -19.97 22.87 -21.43
CA TYR A 18 -19.93 21.42 -21.65
C TYR A 18 -19.31 20.65 -20.47
N LYS A 19 -18.16 21.08 -19.94
CA LYS A 19 -17.49 20.46 -18.79
C LYS A 19 -18.29 20.48 -17.48
N ARG A 20 -19.36 21.28 -17.38
CA ARG A 20 -20.25 21.39 -16.22
C ARG A 20 -21.64 20.81 -16.49
N CYS A 21 -21.83 20.15 -17.63
CA CYS A 21 -23.07 19.51 -18.03
C CYS A 21 -22.77 18.08 -18.51
N CYS A 22 -22.98 17.78 -19.79
CA CYS A 22 -22.74 16.45 -20.36
C CYS A 22 -21.31 15.95 -20.14
N GLY A 23 -20.30 16.83 -20.16
CA GLY A 23 -18.91 16.43 -19.90
C GLY A 23 -18.62 15.92 -18.48
N GLN A 24 -19.49 16.17 -17.49
CA GLN A 24 -19.40 15.49 -16.19
C GLN A 24 -20.09 14.13 -16.22
N ARG A 25 -21.23 14.02 -16.93
CA ARG A 25 -21.94 12.74 -17.10
C ARG A 25 -21.11 11.75 -17.91
N ASP A 26 -20.41 12.21 -18.94
CA ASP A 26 -19.45 11.41 -19.71
C ASP A 26 -18.33 10.87 -18.83
N ARG A 27 -17.87 11.67 -17.85
CA ARG A 27 -16.83 11.28 -16.89
C ARG A 27 -17.36 10.39 -15.76
N ALA A 28 -18.64 10.53 -15.39
CA ALA A 28 -19.30 9.68 -14.40
C ALA A 28 -19.70 8.30 -14.97
N GLY A 29 -19.90 8.18 -16.28
CA GLY A 29 -20.06 6.90 -16.98
C GLY A 29 -18.75 6.16 -17.23
N GLN A 30 -17.60 6.82 -17.01
CA GLN A 30 -16.31 6.16 -16.86
C GLN A 30 -16.17 5.77 -15.39
N ALA A 31 -16.54 4.53 -15.07
CA ALA A 31 -16.07 3.88 -13.84
C ALA A 31 -14.55 4.09 -13.72
N PRO A 32 -13.98 4.20 -12.50
CA PRO A 32 -12.53 4.24 -12.37
C PRO A 32 -11.99 3.05 -13.14
N ALA A 33 -11.11 3.32 -14.10
CA ALA A 33 -10.50 2.27 -14.88
C ALA A 33 -9.87 1.28 -13.89
N THR A 34 -10.37 0.05 -13.88
CA THR A 34 -9.59 -1.09 -13.42
C THR A 34 -8.22 -0.95 -14.07
N PRO A 35 -7.11 -1.13 -13.32
CA PRO A 35 -5.78 -1.14 -13.92
C PRO A 35 -5.80 -2.04 -15.15
N PRO A 36 -5.15 -1.64 -16.26
CA PRO A 36 -5.15 -2.48 -17.46
C PRO A 36 -4.70 -3.88 -17.07
N GLU A 37 -5.50 -4.88 -17.45
CA GLU A 37 -5.13 -6.28 -17.30
C GLU A 37 -3.78 -6.47 -17.99
N ALA A 38 -2.77 -6.90 -17.23
CA ALA A 38 -1.43 -7.06 -17.76
C ALA A 38 -1.48 -8.04 -18.96
N PRO A 39 -0.72 -7.79 -20.04
CA PRO A 39 -0.81 -8.61 -21.25
C PRO A 39 -0.57 -10.09 -20.93
N PRO A 40 -1.22 -11.04 -21.65
CA PRO A 40 -1.03 -12.47 -21.42
C PRO A 40 0.46 -12.83 -21.57
N GLY A 41 1.05 -13.38 -20.51
CA GLY A 41 2.50 -13.65 -20.43
C GLY A 41 3.31 -12.64 -19.60
N TYR A 42 2.70 -11.53 -19.22
CA TYR A 42 3.27 -10.53 -18.32
C TYR A 42 2.60 -10.61 -16.94
N ARG A 43 2.79 -11.75 -16.26
CA ARG A 43 2.37 -11.91 -14.87
C ARG A 43 3.46 -11.32 -14.01
N TRP A 44 3.35 -10.03 -13.66
CA TRP A 44 4.26 -9.39 -12.72
C TRP A 44 4.18 -10.15 -11.38
N ALA A 45 5.18 -10.97 -11.06
CA ALA A 45 5.36 -11.46 -9.69
C ALA A 45 5.40 -10.28 -8.70
N GLU A 46 5.91 -9.13 -9.14
CA GLU A 46 5.87 -7.85 -8.43
C GLU A 46 4.45 -7.30 -8.23
N ALA A 47 3.51 -7.44 -9.18
CA ALA A 47 2.12 -7.00 -8.95
C ALA A 47 1.37 -7.91 -7.99
N ASP A 48 1.69 -9.21 -8.00
CA ASP A 48 1.16 -10.16 -7.02
C ASP A 48 1.76 -9.89 -5.62
N LEU A 49 3.06 -9.57 -5.52
CA LEU A 49 3.74 -9.12 -4.30
C LEU A 49 3.16 -7.81 -3.78
N ASP A 50 3.08 -6.77 -4.60
CA ASP A 50 2.52 -5.46 -4.25
C ASP A 50 1.07 -5.60 -3.78
N ARG A 51 0.26 -6.40 -4.49
CA ARG A 51 -1.13 -6.64 -4.10
C ARG A 51 -1.20 -7.30 -2.73
N LEU A 52 -0.38 -8.33 -2.48
CA LEU A 52 -0.40 -9.06 -1.22
C LEU A 52 0.16 -8.20 -0.07
N SER A 53 1.28 -7.52 -0.29
CA SER A 53 1.90 -6.56 0.64
C SER A 53 0.94 -5.43 1.01
N ASN A 54 0.30 -4.80 0.03
CA ASN A 54 -0.68 -3.74 0.27
C ASN A 54 -1.97 -4.25 0.92
N SER A 55 -2.33 -5.52 0.72
CA SER A 55 -3.49 -6.12 1.39
C SER A 55 -3.30 -6.16 2.91
N VAL A 56 -2.07 -6.40 3.40
CA VAL A 56 -1.78 -6.38 4.84
C VAL A 56 -2.06 -5.00 5.42
N ALA A 57 -1.54 -3.93 4.79
CA ALA A 57 -1.76 -2.56 5.27
C ALA A 57 -3.26 -2.21 5.34
N ARG A 58 -4.02 -2.61 4.33
CA ARG A 58 -5.48 -2.43 4.31
C ARG A 58 -6.16 -3.20 5.45
N LEU A 59 -5.80 -4.47 5.65
CA LEU A 59 -6.38 -5.33 6.70
C LEU A 59 -6.07 -4.81 8.11
N VAL A 60 -4.85 -4.31 8.33
CA VAL A 60 -4.48 -3.63 9.58
C VAL A 60 -5.35 -2.39 9.81
N GLY A 61 -5.52 -1.54 8.78
CA GLY A 61 -6.39 -0.36 8.87
C GLY A 61 -7.87 -0.70 9.12
N GLU A 62 -8.33 -1.89 8.70
CA GLU A 62 -9.67 -2.43 8.97
C GLU A 62 -9.78 -3.13 10.33
N GLY A 63 -8.68 -3.28 11.09
CA GLY A 63 -8.65 -4.03 12.36
C GLY A 63 -8.76 -5.55 12.19
N ARG A 64 -8.63 -6.07 10.98
CA ARG A 64 -8.74 -7.50 10.65
C ARG A 64 -7.38 -8.19 10.80
N LEU A 65 -6.88 -8.19 12.03
CA LEU A 65 -5.48 -8.52 12.34
C LEU A 65 -5.12 -9.99 12.06
N ASP A 66 -6.06 -10.91 12.22
CA ASP A 66 -5.84 -12.33 11.91
C ASP A 66 -5.69 -12.59 10.41
N GLU A 67 -6.47 -11.90 9.60
CA GLU A 67 -6.35 -11.97 8.14
C GLU A 67 -5.07 -11.28 7.66
N ALA A 68 -4.70 -10.18 8.30
CA ALA A 68 -3.43 -9.49 8.03
C ALA A 68 -2.24 -10.42 8.34
N ASP A 69 -2.29 -11.16 9.45
CA ASP A 69 -1.28 -12.13 9.85
C ASP A 69 -1.17 -13.29 8.84
N ALA A 70 -2.31 -13.83 8.40
CA ALA A 70 -2.35 -14.86 7.37
C ALA A 70 -1.75 -14.38 6.03
N ALA A 71 -2.02 -13.14 5.64
CA ALA A 71 -1.41 -12.54 4.45
C ALA A 71 0.12 -12.35 4.60
N CYS A 72 0.62 -12.06 5.80
CA CYS A 72 2.06 -12.05 6.09
C CYS A 72 2.70 -13.45 5.94
N GLU A 73 2.03 -14.51 6.43
CA GLU A 73 2.52 -15.88 6.26
C GLU A 73 2.49 -16.31 4.78
N GLU A 74 1.50 -15.85 4.02
CA GLU A 74 1.47 -16.05 2.57
C GLU A 74 2.63 -15.32 1.88
N LEU A 75 2.92 -14.06 2.25
CA LEU A 75 4.07 -13.31 1.71
C LEU A 75 5.37 -14.06 1.96
N LYS A 76 5.59 -14.50 3.20
CA LYS A 76 6.78 -15.25 3.59
C LYS A 76 6.92 -16.57 2.82
N THR A 77 5.80 -17.25 2.55
CA THR A 77 5.81 -18.52 1.81
C THR A 77 6.07 -18.32 0.32
N ARG A 78 5.47 -17.28 -0.28
CA ARG A 78 5.55 -17.02 -1.73
C ARG A 78 6.80 -16.27 -2.15
N TYR A 79 7.27 -15.37 -1.28
CA TYR A 79 8.39 -14.47 -1.52
C TYR A 79 9.30 -14.45 -0.28
N PRO A 80 9.92 -15.58 0.10
CA PRO A 80 10.81 -15.64 1.26
C PRO A 80 12.02 -14.70 1.14
N GLU A 81 12.43 -14.36 -0.08
CA GLU A 81 13.59 -13.54 -0.39
C GLU A 81 13.37 -12.03 -0.27
N VAL A 82 12.12 -11.55 -0.16
CA VAL A 82 11.85 -10.10 -0.04
C VAL A 82 11.62 -9.70 1.40
N VAL A 83 12.01 -8.48 1.77
CA VAL A 83 11.86 -7.97 3.15
C VAL A 83 10.41 -7.65 3.53
N ASP A 84 9.51 -7.50 2.56
CA ASP A 84 8.12 -7.08 2.77
C ASP A 84 7.41 -7.88 3.86
N TRP A 85 7.57 -9.20 3.92
CA TRP A 85 6.88 -10.00 4.93
C TRP A 85 7.32 -9.66 6.37
N LEU A 86 8.59 -9.29 6.58
CA LEU A 86 9.08 -8.81 7.89
C LEU A 86 8.47 -7.45 8.23
N MET A 87 8.49 -6.52 7.29
CA MET A 87 7.90 -5.18 7.45
C MET A 87 6.41 -5.24 7.77
N ARG A 88 5.68 -6.09 7.04
CA ARG A 88 4.24 -6.29 7.20
C ARG A 88 3.92 -7.01 8.52
N LYS A 89 4.72 -7.99 8.94
CA LYS A 89 4.54 -8.68 10.23
C LYS A 89 4.75 -7.75 11.41
N ALA A 90 5.74 -6.84 11.36
CA ALA A 90 5.96 -5.83 12.38
C ALA A 90 4.72 -4.93 12.57
N MET A 91 4.13 -4.46 11.47
CA MET A 91 2.90 -3.66 11.47
C MET A 91 1.70 -4.39 12.09
N VAL A 92 1.54 -5.69 11.81
CA VAL A 92 0.47 -6.51 12.40
C VAL A 92 0.69 -6.68 13.91
N CYS A 93 1.91 -6.99 14.34
CA CYS A 93 2.25 -7.13 15.76
C CYS A 93 2.02 -5.81 16.52
N GLU A 94 2.41 -4.68 15.93
CA GLU A 94 2.15 -3.37 16.53
C GLU A 94 0.65 -3.12 16.70
N ALA A 95 -0.15 -3.35 15.66
CA ALA A 95 -1.60 -3.16 15.70
C ALA A 95 -2.30 -4.09 16.70
N ARG A 96 -1.71 -5.27 17.00
CA ARG A 96 -2.17 -6.18 18.05
C ARG A 96 -1.76 -5.76 19.48
N GLY A 97 -0.90 -4.75 19.62
CA GLY A 97 -0.30 -4.39 20.91
C GLY A 97 0.83 -5.33 21.35
N GLU A 98 1.33 -6.18 20.46
CA GLU A 98 2.45 -7.09 20.72
C GLU A 98 3.77 -6.32 20.52
N ILE A 99 4.00 -5.31 21.36
CA ILE A 99 5.05 -4.28 21.16
C ILE A 99 6.45 -4.90 21.04
N GLU A 100 6.80 -5.86 21.90
CA GLU A 100 8.10 -6.53 21.86
C GLU A 100 8.32 -7.30 20.55
N ARG A 101 7.28 -7.99 20.06
CA ARG A 101 7.34 -8.72 18.78
C ARG A 101 7.44 -7.77 17.60
N ALA A 102 6.73 -6.63 17.65
CA ALA A 102 6.83 -5.60 16.61
C ALA A 102 8.27 -5.07 16.49
N ILE A 103 8.93 -4.80 17.63
CA ILE A 103 10.33 -4.40 17.67
C ILE A 103 11.23 -5.47 17.06
N GLU A 104 11.07 -6.74 17.44
CA GLU A 104 11.86 -7.85 16.89
C GLU A 104 11.79 -7.90 15.35
N TYR A 105 10.58 -7.78 14.79
CA TYR A 105 10.41 -7.80 13.34
C TYR A 105 10.99 -6.56 12.64
N PHE A 106 10.92 -5.38 13.25
CA PHE A 106 11.58 -4.19 12.72
C PHE A 106 13.11 -4.28 12.78
N GLU A 107 13.68 -4.85 13.85
CA GLU A 107 15.12 -5.11 13.95
C GLU A 107 15.59 -6.09 12.87
N ARG A 108 14.83 -7.15 12.62
CA ARG A 108 15.09 -8.10 11.53
C ARG A 108 14.96 -7.48 10.14
N THR A 109 14.01 -6.55 9.98
CA THR A 109 13.87 -5.74 8.75
C THR A 109 15.15 -4.92 8.53
N LEU A 110 15.61 -4.20 9.54
CA LEU A 110 16.83 -3.40 9.47
C LEU A 110 18.06 -4.25 9.15
N ALA A 111 18.23 -5.39 9.83
CA ALA A 111 19.33 -6.30 9.57
C ALA A 111 19.32 -6.81 8.12
N TRP A 112 18.15 -7.17 7.60
CA TRP A 112 18.04 -7.58 6.19
C TRP A 112 18.42 -6.45 5.23
N MET A 113 17.97 -5.22 5.50
CA MET A 113 18.32 -4.06 4.68
C MET A 113 19.81 -3.75 4.72
N ASP A 114 20.45 -3.84 5.89
CA ASP A 114 21.89 -3.68 6.09
C ASP A 114 22.72 -4.69 5.29
N ASP A 115 22.23 -5.93 5.18
CA ASP A 115 22.84 -6.98 4.36
C ASP A 115 22.61 -6.78 2.84
N HIS A 116 21.63 -5.96 2.45
CA HIS A 116 21.20 -5.75 1.06
C HIS A 116 21.11 -4.25 0.69
N PRO A 117 22.19 -3.47 0.86
CA PRO A 117 22.16 -2.02 0.70
C PRO A 117 21.84 -1.56 -0.72
N GLU A 118 22.04 -2.39 -1.74
CA GLU A 118 21.80 -2.07 -3.15
C GLU A 118 20.33 -1.86 -3.51
N TYR A 119 19.40 -2.40 -2.71
CA TYR A 119 17.96 -2.27 -2.95
C TYR A 119 17.34 -1.04 -2.28
N PHE A 120 18.11 -0.30 -1.46
CA PHE A 120 17.59 0.76 -0.60
C PHE A 120 18.37 2.06 -0.71
N GLY A 121 17.64 3.17 -0.72
CA GLY A 121 18.26 4.49 -0.55
C GLY A 121 18.82 4.68 0.87
N PRO A 122 19.71 5.68 1.06
CA PRO A 122 20.37 5.94 2.35
C PRO A 122 19.36 6.16 3.48
N ASP A 123 18.22 6.80 3.18
CA ASP A 123 17.19 7.19 4.15
C ASP A 123 16.07 6.14 4.36
N SER A 124 16.24 4.92 3.84
CA SER A 124 15.17 3.91 3.88
C SER A 124 14.99 3.27 5.27
N ARG A 125 15.98 3.41 6.15
CA ARG A 125 16.04 2.71 7.46
C ARG A 125 15.42 3.54 8.59
N GLU A 126 15.42 4.85 8.41
CA GLU A 126 14.99 5.89 9.33
C GLU A 126 13.56 5.66 9.83
N PRO A 127 12.58 5.29 8.99
CA PRO A 127 11.23 4.98 9.46
C PRO A 127 11.23 3.84 10.49
N PHE A 128 11.93 2.74 10.21
CA PHE A 128 11.99 1.57 11.12
C PHE A 128 12.73 1.89 12.42
N ARG A 129 13.83 2.66 12.35
CA ARG A 129 14.54 3.13 13.56
C ARG A 129 13.63 3.97 14.45
N ARG A 130 12.87 4.90 13.85
CA ARG A 130 11.90 5.75 14.56
C ARG A 130 10.77 4.92 15.18
N ASP A 131 10.26 3.91 14.47
CA ASP A 131 9.22 3.03 15.00
C ASP A 131 9.73 2.19 16.16
N ILE A 132 10.94 1.61 16.08
CA ILE A 132 11.57 0.91 17.21
C ILE A 132 11.71 1.82 18.43
N GLU A 133 12.21 3.04 18.24
CA GLU A 133 12.37 4.00 19.34
C GLU A 133 11.03 4.34 20.02
N ARG A 134 10.00 4.64 19.22
CA ARG A 134 8.65 4.93 19.68
C ARG A 134 8.05 3.75 20.46
N LEU A 135 8.21 2.53 19.95
CA LEU A 135 7.71 1.31 20.57
C LEU A 135 8.43 1.01 21.88
N ARG A 136 9.77 1.16 21.92
CA ARG A 136 10.55 1.03 23.17
C ARG A 136 10.14 2.05 24.23
N GLY A 137 9.87 3.29 23.82
CA GLY A 137 9.32 4.32 24.70
C GLY A 137 7.96 3.94 25.30
N SER A 138 7.13 3.21 24.55
CA SER A 138 5.83 2.73 25.03
C SER A 138 5.94 1.62 26.08
N LEU A 139 7.01 0.81 26.05
CA LEU A 139 7.31 -0.19 27.08
C LEU A 139 7.88 0.44 28.36
N GLY A 140 8.69 1.50 28.22
CA GLY A 140 9.31 2.20 29.34
C GLY A 140 8.39 3.18 30.09
N GLY A 141 7.23 3.52 29.52
CA GLY A 141 6.25 4.45 30.10
C GLY A 141 5.26 3.83 31.10
N THR A 142 5.43 2.55 31.47
CA THR A 142 4.53 1.81 32.36
C THR A 142 4.84 1.95 33.85
N CYS A 143 5.54 3.02 34.26
CA CYS A 143 5.90 3.29 35.66
C CYS A 143 5.04 4.39 36.28
#